data_AF-A0A7J0AJG6-F1
#
_entry.id   AF-A0A7J0AJG6-F1
#
_cell.length_a   1.000
_cell.length_b   1.000
_cell.length_c   1.000
_cell.angle_alpha   90.00
_cell.angle_beta   90.00
_cell.angle_gamma   90.00
#
_symmetry.space_group_name_H-M   'P 1'
#
loop_
_entity.id
_entity.type
_entity.pdbx_description
1 polymer ?
#
loop_
_entity_poly.entity_id
_entity_poly.type
_entity_poly.pdbx_seq_one_letter_code
_entity_poly.pdbx_strand_id
1 'polypeptide(L)'
;MNLKIVIPSHKRHDRVFAKKLVLDPIICVAESQADLYRQYNPDCEIVTHPDDVIGLIPKRNWMAKHFGELMMLDDDVHVVKTLFCEKGEPGVIRDPEQITHIINSLYELACMLDIHIFGFTSAISPVMYNEWGYYSLSKMITGCAYGVRYNKNVWWNEEIRLKEDFWISCYMKYKERRILTDLRYNFAQKGTFVNAGGLAAFRNQEEERRSILFIKKHFGDSINIKGATNNGKDKTKQLVEYNISCKFKF
;
A
#
# COMPACT_ATOMS: atom_id res chain seq x y z
N MET A 1 -18.51 2.70 -13.03
CA MET A 1 -18.45 1.97 -11.75
C MET A 1 -17.76 2.88 -10.75
N ASN A 2 -18.09 2.81 -9.46
CA ASN A 2 -17.54 3.72 -8.44
C ASN A 2 -16.49 2.98 -7.60
N LEU A 3 -15.25 3.50 -7.58
CA LEU A 3 -14.14 2.94 -6.82
C LEU A 3 -14.42 3.04 -5.31
N LYS A 4 -14.23 1.94 -4.58
CA LYS A 4 -14.35 1.96 -3.11
C LYS A 4 -13.01 2.27 -2.46
N ILE A 5 -12.94 3.27 -1.59
CA ILE A 5 -11.73 3.52 -0.79
C ILE A 5 -11.87 2.77 0.53
N VAL A 6 -10.98 1.79 0.75
CA VAL A 6 -11.07 0.84 1.86
C VAL A 6 -9.81 0.89 2.71
N ILE A 7 -9.99 1.01 4.02
CA ILE A 7 -8.92 1.06 5.02
C ILE A 7 -8.88 -0.28 5.75
N PRO A 8 -7.98 -1.22 5.39
CA PRO A 8 -7.75 -2.41 6.20
C PRO A 8 -7.16 -2.00 7.55
N SER A 9 -7.82 -2.40 8.64
CA SER A 9 -7.34 -2.12 9.99
C SER A 9 -7.39 -3.35 10.89
N HIS A 10 -6.56 -3.38 11.93
CA HIS A 10 -6.53 -4.44 12.93
C HIS A 10 -5.99 -3.93 14.27
N LYS A 11 -6.80 -4.01 15.32
CA LYS A 11 -6.50 -3.59 16.70
C LYS A 11 -6.03 -2.13 16.81
N ARG A 12 -6.63 -1.25 16.01
CA ARG A 12 -6.31 0.19 15.89
C ARG A 12 -7.56 1.05 15.78
N HIS A 13 -8.66 0.64 16.44
CA HIS A 13 -9.97 1.28 16.37
C HIS A 13 -9.92 2.78 16.70
N ASP A 14 -9.04 3.20 17.60
CA ASP A 14 -8.84 4.56 18.07
C ASP A 14 -7.90 5.42 17.20
N ARG A 15 -7.21 4.83 16.22
CA ARG A 15 -6.07 5.46 15.52
C ARG A 15 -6.05 5.19 14.01
N VAL A 16 -7.22 5.14 13.40
CA VAL A 16 -7.36 5.10 11.94
C VAL A 16 -7.13 6.51 11.38
N PHE A 17 -5.89 6.86 11.04
CA PHE A 17 -5.55 8.20 10.55
C PHE A 17 -6.04 8.43 9.12
N ALA A 18 -5.98 7.40 8.28
CA ALA A 18 -6.34 7.49 6.87
C ALA A 18 -7.79 7.91 6.64
N LYS A 19 -8.69 7.69 7.62
CA LYS A 19 -10.11 8.05 7.50
C LYS A 19 -10.35 9.55 7.30
N LYS A 20 -9.37 10.39 7.68
CA LYS A 20 -9.45 11.85 7.55
C LYS A 20 -8.89 12.37 6.22
N LEU A 21 -8.29 11.50 5.41
CA LEU A 21 -7.61 11.92 4.17
C LEU A 21 -8.50 11.89 2.95
N VAL A 22 -9.64 11.20 3.01
CA VAL A 22 -10.50 10.93 1.85
C VAL A 22 -11.97 11.05 2.27
N LEU A 23 -12.84 11.20 1.29
CA LEU A 23 -14.28 11.18 1.49
C LEU A 23 -14.78 9.74 1.62
N ASP A 24 -15.75 9.55 2.53
CA ASP A 24 -16.52 8.33 2.74
C ASP A 24 -15.71 7.00 2.68
N PRO A 25 -14.59 6.89 3.43
CA PRO A 25 -13.83 5.65 3.44
C PRO A 25 -14.58 4.53 4.18
N ILE A 26 -14.41 3.31 3.69
CA ILE A 26 -14.86 2.09 4.35
C ILE A 26 -13.72 1.57 5.23
N ILE A 27 -13.97 1.26 6.49
CA ILE A 27 -12.99 0.58 7.35
C ILE A 27 -13.29 -0.92 7.33
N CYS A 28 -12.31 -1.73 6.93
CA CYS A 28 -12.45 -3.18 6.85
C CYS A 28 -11.73 -3.91 8.00
N VAL A 29 -12.49 -4.61 8.83
CA VAL A 29 -12.02 -5.27 10.06
C VAL A 29 -12.58 -6.68 10.23
N ALA A 30 -12.04 -7.44 11.18
CA ALA A 30 -12.59 -8.75 11.51
C ALA A 30 -13.92 -8.59 12.29
N GLU A 31 -14.85 -9.54 12.14
CA GLU A 31 -16.17 -9.53 12.81
C GLU A 31 -16.07 -9.27 14.32
N SER A 32 -15.15 -9.96 15.01
CA SER A 32 -14.90 -9.78 16.45
C SER A 32 -14.49 -8.37 16.89
N GLN A 33 -14.09 -7.50 15.94
CA GLN A 33 -13.66 -6.12 16.23
C GLN A 33 -14.72 -5.07 15.85
N ALA A 34 -15.81 -5.47 15.21
CA ALA A 34 -16.75 -4.55 14.56
C ALA A 34 -17.30 -3.49 15.52
N ASP A 35 -17.73 -3.90 16.72
CA ASP A 35 -18.41 -3.01 17.67
C ASP A 35 -17.48 -1.90 18.19
N LEU A 36 -16.23 -2.26 18.53
CA LEU A 36 -15.22 -1.26 18.91
C LEU A 36 -14.93 -0.28 17.77
N TYR A 37 -14.85 -0.76 16.53
CA TYR A 37 -14.61 0.13 15.40
C TYR A 37 -15.79 1.07 15.13
N ARG A 38 -17.04 0.59 15.24
CA ARG A 38 -18.24 1.45 15.13
C ARG A 38 -18.27 2.51 16.22
N GLN A 39 -17.91 2.15 17.46
CA GLN A 39 -17.88 3.09 18.58
C GLN A 39 -16.88 4.23 18.36
N TYR A 40 -15.68 3.94 17.84
CA TYR A 40 -14.61 4.93 17.66
C TYR A 40 -14.63 5.64 16.30
N ASN A 41 -15.39 5.12 15.33
CA ASN A 41 -15.46 5.63 13.96
C ASN A 41 -16.93 5.70 13.50
N PRO A 42 -17.79 6.48 14.18
CA PRO A 42 -19.22 6.53 13.89
C PRO A 42 -19.53 7.10 12.49
N ASP A 43 -18.63 7.91 11.95
CA ASP A 43 -18.78 8.57 10.64
C ASP A 43 -18.24 7.72 9.47
N CYS A 44 -17.78 6.50 9.72
CA CYS A 44 -17.24 5.62 8.68
C CYS A 44 -18.09 4.37 8.54
N GLU A 45 -18.28 3.92 7.29
CA GLU A 45 -18.85 2.61 7.02
C GLU A 45 -17.89 1.52 7.54
N ILE A 46 -18.41 0.58 8.33
CA ILE A 46 -17.65 -0.56 8.84
C ILE A 46 -18.08 -1.81 8.10
N VAL A 47 -17.17 -2.40 7.32
CA VAL A 47 -17.37 -3.69 6.65
C VAL A 47 -16.52 -4.75 7.35
N THR A 48 -17.12 -5.89 7.62
CA THR A 48 -16.46 -6.99 8.33
C THR A 48 -16.09 -8.13 7.40
N HIS A 49 -14.99 -8.79 7.69
CA HIS A 49 -14.61 -10.08 7.13
C HIS A 49 -14.62 -11.16 8.23
N PRO A 50 -14.79 -12.45 7.88
CA PRO A 50 -14.72 -13.54 8.84
C PRO A 50 -13.44 -13.51 9.69
N ASP A 51 -13.54 -13.92 10.95
CA ASP A 51 -12.42 -13.88 11.91
C ASP A 51 -11.26 -14.83 11.55
N ASP A 52 -11.51 -15.84 10.71
CA ASP A 52 -10.50 -16.79 10.21
C ASP A 52 -9.60 -16.20 9.10
N VAL A 53 -9.96 -15.04 8.52
CA VAL A 53 -9.12 -14.28 7.59
C VAL A 53 -8.06 -13.50 8.39
N ILE A 54 -6.97 -14.20 8.71
CA ILE A 54 -5.93 -13.71 9.62
C ILE A 54 -4.75 -13.08 8.86
N GLY A 55 -4.41 -11.85 9.23
CA GLY A 55 -3.27 -11.11 8.66
C GLY A 55 -3.67 -10.22 7.48
N LEU A 56 -2.73 -9.39 7.04
CA LEU A 56 -3.01 -8.39 6.00
C LEU A 56 -3.23 -9.04 4.63
N ILE A 57 -2.50 -10.11 4.33
CA ILE A 57 -2.49 -10.73 3.01
C ILE A 57 -3.81 -11.43 2.68
N PRO A 58 -4.32 -12.38 3.50
CA PRO A 58 -5.64 -12.96 3.28
C PRO A 58 -6.74 -11.89 3.27
N LYS A 59 -6.61 -10.85 4.12
CA LYS A 59 -7.54 -9.72 4.11
C LYS A 59 -7.55 -8.99 2.78
N ARG A 60 -6.40 -8.69 2.17
CA ARG A 60 -6.34 -8.05 0.84
C ARG A 60 -6.95 -8.94 -0.25
N ASN A 61 -6.71 -10.25 -0.22
CA ASN A 61 -7.38 -11.21 -1.12
C ASN A 61 -8.92 -11.18 -0.94
N TRP A 62 -9.39 -11.19 0.29
CA TRP A 62 -10.82 -11.12 0.62
C TRP A 62 -11.44 -9.81 0.13
N MET A 63 -10.81 -8.67 0.44
CA MET A 63 -11.27 -7.34 0.02
C MET A 63 -11.32 -7.23 -1.51
N ALA A 64 -10.29 -7.69 -2.22
CA ALA A 64 -10.28 -7.64 -3.68
C ALA A 64 -11.44 -8.43 -4.31
N LYS A 65 -11.75 -9.61 -3.78
CA LYS A 65 -12.90 -10.41 -4.22
C LYS A 65 -14.24 -9.79 -3.83
N HIS A 66 -14.34 -9.23 -2.64
CA HIS A 66 -15.57 -8.68 -2.09
C HIS A 66 -15.98 -7.37 -2.76
N PHE A 67 -15.05 -6.43 -2.90
CA PHE A 67 -15.32 -5.10 -3.46
C PHE A 67 -15.15 -5.04 -4.98
N GLY A 68 -14.34 -5.93 -5.57
CA GLY A 68 -14.02 -5.92 -7.00
C GLY A 68 -13.07 -4.79 -7.39
N GLU A 69 -13.47 -3.54 -7.22
CA GLU A 69 -12.67 -2.36 -7.54
C GLU A 69 -12.48 -1.51 -6.29
N LEU A 70 -11.25 -1.46 -5.78
CA LEU A 70 -10.96 -0.73 -4.55
C LEU A 70 -9.61 -0.01 -4.56
N MET A 71 -9.53 1.10 -3.86
CA MET A 71 -8.30 1.74 -3.40
C MET A 71 -8.06 1.34 -1.95
N MET A 72 -6.91 0.74 -1.64
CA MET A 72 -6.53 0.43 -0.27
C MET A 72 -5.64 1.51 0.31
N LEU A 73 -5.95 1.95 1.53
CA LEU A 73 -5.10 2.86 2.31
C LEU A 73 -4.81 2.22 3.67
N ASP A 74 -3.55 2.06 4.04
CA ASP A 74 -3.19 1.58 5.37
C ASP A 74 -3.69 2.57 6.44
N ASP A 75 -4.14 2.06 7.58
CA ASP A 75 -4.74 2.88 8.65
C ASP A 75 -3.80 3.93 9.26
N ASP A 76 -2.49 3.76 9.09
CA ASP A 76 -1.45 4.66 9.59
C ASP A 76 -0.95 5.69 8.57
N VAL A 77 -1.56 5.75 7.38
CA VAL A 77 -1.33 6.83 6.42
C VAL A 77 -1.92 8.12 6.97
N HIS A 78 -1.10 9.15 7.05
CA HIS A 78 -1.46 10.40 7.75
C HIS A 78 -1.31 11.66 6.90
N VAL A 79 -0.68 11.55 5.72
CA VAL A 79 -0.43 12.70 4.86
C VAL A 79 -0.26 12.27 3.41
N VAL A 80 -0.76 13.11 2.51
CA VAL A 80 -0.51 13.02 1.07
C VAL A 80 0.37 14.20 0.69
N LYS A 81 1.46 13.94 -0.03
CA LYS A 81 2.41 14.94 -0.47
C LYS A 81 2.36 15.11 -1.97
N THR A 82 2.46 16.35 -2.43
CA THR A 82 2.85 16.64 -3.81
C THR A 82 4.39 16.65 -3.90
N LEU A 83 4.92 16.07 -4.96
CA LEU A 83 6.35 16.06 -5.25
C LEU A 83 6.76 17.09 -6.29
N PHE A 84 5.79 17.81 -6.85
CA PHE A 84 5.99 18.98 -7.68
C PHE A 84 5.47 20.19 -6.88
N CYS A 85 6.39 20.96 -6.32
CA CYS A 85 6.08 22.19 -5.60
C CYS A 85 7.28 23.12 -5.68
N GLU A 86 7.03 24.42 -5.73
CA GLU A 86 8.10 25.42 -5.72
C GLU A 86 8.72 25.56 -4.33
N LYS A 87 9.91 26.15 -4.28
CA LYS A 87 10.59 26.42 -3.02
C LYS A 87 9.73 27.34 -2.15
N GLY A 88 9.30 26.84 -0.99
CA GLY A 88 8.50 27.58 -0.02
C GLY A 88 7.00 27.28 -0.08
N GLU A 89 6.55 26.54 -1.10
CA GLU A 89 5.17 26.08 -1.16
C GLU A 89 4.93 24.86 -0.24
N PRO A 90 3.71 24.74 0.34
CA PRO A 90 3.37 23.57 1.13
C PRO A 90 3.24 22.33 0.24
N GLY A 91 4.20 21.42 0.30
CA GLY A 91 4.17 20.14 -0.41
C GLY A 91 3.18 19.11 0.15
N VAL A 92 2.19 19.52 0.95
CA VAL A 92 1.23 18.65 1.64
C VAL A 92 -0.20 18.99 1.22
N ILE A 93 -0.93 17.99 0.79
CA ILE A 93 -2.34 18.07 0.42
C ILE A 93 -3.16 17.66 1.65
N ARG A 94 -4.10 18.51 2.06
CA ARG A 94 -4.93 18.31 3.26
C ARG A 94 -6.41 18.17 2.98
N ASP A 95 -6.85 18.64 1.82
CA ASP A 95 -8.26 18.61 1.44
C ASP A 95 -8.69 17.17 1.05
N PRO A 96 -9.65 16.56 1.78
CA PRO A 96 -10.13 15.22 1.46
C PRO A 96 -10.78 15.12 0.08
N GLU A 97 -11.44 16.18 -0.40
CA GLU A 97 -12.05 16.19 -1.73
C GLU A 97 -10.98 16.10 -2.81
N GLN A 98 -9.93 16.93 -2.72
CA GLN A 98 -8.80 16.89 -3.62
C GLN A 98 -8.08 15.53 -3.61
N ILE A 99 -7.83 14.93 -2.45
CA ILE A 99 -7.15 13.62 -2.37
C ILE A 99 -8.03 12.53 -2.98
N THR A 100 -9.33 12.55 -2.71
CA THR A 100 -10.30 11.60 -3.29
C THR A 100 -10.35 11.74 -4.81
N HIS A 101 -10.33 12.98 -5.33
CA HIS A 101 -10.27 13.26 -6.75
C HIS A 101 -8.97 12.74 -7.40
N ILE A 102 -7.81 12.90 -6.75
CA ILE A 102 -6.53 12.34 -7.22
C ILE A 102 -6.62 10.81 -7.36
N ILE A 103 -7.19 10.13 -6.36
CA ILE A 103 -7.38 8.68 -6.38
C ILE A 103 -8.31 8.26 -7.51
N ASN A 104 -9.46 8.91 -7.65
CA ASN A 104 -10.45 8.60 -8.68
C ASN A 104 -9.90 8.86 -10.09
N SER A 105 -9.17 9.96 -10.29
CA SER A 105 -8.54 10.28 -11.57
C SER A 105 -7.53 9.21 -11.99
N LEU A 106 -6.74 8.68 -11.04
CA LEU A 106 -5.79 7.60 -11.30
C LEU A 106 -6.51 6.29 -11.64
N TYR A 107 -7.62 6.01 -10.97
CA TYR A 107 -8.45 4.84 -11.27
C TYR A 107 -9.13 4.93 -12.63
N GLU A 108 -9.65 6.10 -13.02
CA GLU A 108 -10.21 6.31 -14.36
C GLU A 108 -9.16 6.06 -15.44
N LEU A 109 -7.93 6.57 -15.25
CA LEU A 109 -6.81 6.27 -16.14
C LEU A 109 -6.47 4.78 -16.15
N ALA A 110 -6.50 4.10 -15.00
CA ALA A 110 -6.31 2.65 -14.94
C ALA A 110 -7.39 1.89 -15.71
N CYS A 111 -8.65 2.34 -15.68
CA CYS A 111 -9.74 1.78 -16.48
C CYS A 111 -9.49 1.97 -17.98
N MET A 112 -9.13 3.19 -18.40
CA MET A 112 -8.85 3.50 -19.81
C MET A 112 -7.69 2.68 -20.38
N LEU A 113 -6.67 2.39 -19.57
CA LEU A 113 -5.49 1.62 -19.96
C LEU A 113 -5.64 0.11 -19.73
N ASP A 114 -6.80 -0.33 -19.21
CA ASP A 114 -7.06 -1.70 -18.79
C ASP A 114 -6.01 -2.27 -17.81
N ILE A 115 -5.64 -1.48 -16.81
CA ILE A 115 -4.64 -1.83 -15.79
C ILE A 115 -5.33 -2.30 -14.51
N HIS A 116 -4.85 -3.39 -13.92
CA HIS A 116 -5.47 -4.00 -12.74
C HIS A 116 -4.82 -3.65 -11.41
N ILE A 117 -3.59 -3.12 -11.39
CA ILE A 117 -2.95 -2.54 -10.20
C ILE A 117 -2.46 -1.14 -10.52
N PHE A 118 -2.84 -0.19 -9.67
CA PHE A 118 -2.42 1.19 -9.76
C PHE A 118 -2.06 1.75 -8.38
N GLY A 119 -1.25 2.80 -8.31
CA GLY A 119 -0.91 3.42 -7.05
C GLY A 119 0.01 4.62 -7.19
N PHE A 120 0.73 4.91 -6.11
CA PHE A 120 1.51 6.14 -5.99
C PHE A 120 2.99 5.84 -5.78
N THR A 121 3.83 6.84 -6.02
CA THR A 121 5.28 6.67 -5.92
C THR A 121 5.77 6.53 -4.48
N SER A 122 6.87 5.79 -4.33
CA SER A 122 7.64 5.70 -3.10
C SER A 122 8.60 6.88 -2.88
N ALA A 123 8.71 7.80 -3.84
CA ALA A 123 9.51 9.01 -3.68
C ALA A 123 8.92 9.88 -2.57
N ILE A 124 9.74 10.26 -1.60
CA ILE A 124 9.27 10.91 -0.35
C ILE A 124 9.49 12.43 -0.33
N SER A 125 10.20 12.96 -1.32
CA SER A 125 10.54 14.38 -1.42
C SER A 125 10.62 14.84 -2.89
N PRO A 126 10.41 16.13 -3.17
CA PRO A 126 10.53 16.70 -4.51
C PRO A 126 11.89 16.48 -5.17
N VAL A 127 12.97 16.38 -4.39
CA VAL A 127 14.34 16.12 -4.91
C VAL A 127 14.44 14.75 -5.60
N MET A 128 13.57 13.80 -5.26
CA MET A 128 13.50 12.48 -5.90
C MET A 128 12.55 12.44 -7.10
N TYR A 129 11.81 13.52 -7.35
CA TYR A 129 10.82 13.58 -8.42
C TYR A 129 11.51 13.77 -9.77
N ASN A 130 11.09 12.98 -10.76
CA ASN A 130 11.55 13.16 -12.13
C ASN A 130 10.51 14.01 -12.87
N GLU A 131 10.83 15.27 -13.11
CA GLU A 131 9.95 16.22 -13.81
C GLU A 131 9.54 15.76 -15.22
N TRP A 132 10.34 14.90 -15.85
CA TRP A 132 10.08 14.34 -17.18
C TRP A 132 9.10 13.15 -17.15
N GLY A 133 8.66 12.70 -15.98
CA GLY A 133 7.79 11.52 -15.84
C GLY A 133 6.70 11.73 -14.81
N TYR A 134 5.47 11.99 -15.27
CA TYR A 134 4.29 12.11 -14.41
C TYR A 134 3.69 10.75 -14.02
N TYR A 135 3.71 9.80 -14.96
CA TYR A 135 3.18 8.45 -14.78
C TYR A 135 4.22 7.40 -15.17
N SER A 136 4.10 6.21 -14.61
CA SER A 136 4.90 5.05 -15.02
C SER A 136 4.04 3.80 -15.14
N LEU A 137 4.39 2.94 -16.09
CA LEU A 137 3.87 1.57 -16.19
C LEU A 137 4.83 0.52 -15.58
N SER A 138 6.01 0.96 -15.14
CA SER A 138 7.13 0.08 -14.78
C SER A 138 7.57 0.24 -13.33
N LYS A 139 7.05 1.21 -12.57
CA LYS A 139 7.34 1.33 -11.14
C LYS A 139 6.54 0.30 -10.34
N MET A 140 6.91 0.13 -9.08
CA MET A 140 6.16 -0.70 -8.14
C MET A 140 5.28 0.21 -7.30
N ILE A 141 4.15 -0.33 -6.85
CA ILE A 141 3.31 0.33 -5.85
C ILE A 141 3.99 0.27 -4.46
N THR A 142 3.55 1.13 -3.56
CA THR A 142 3.85 1.06 -2.14
C THR A 142 2.74 0.34 -1.40
N GLY A 143 3.06 -0.48 -0.39
CA GLY A 143 2.05 -1.19 0.40
C GLY A 143 1.05 -0.29 1.12
N CYS A 144 1.41 0.97 1.37
CA CYS A 144 0.58 1.91 2.12
C CYS A 144 -0.65 2.45 1.39
N ALA A 145 -0.60 2.55 0.06
CA ALA A 145 -1.64 3.20 -0.73
C ALA A 145 -1.60 2.75 -2.19
N TYR A 146 -2.53 1.87 -2.56
CA TYR A 146 -2.65 1.40 -3.93
C TYR A 146 -4.03 0.81 -4.21
N GLY A 147 -4.45 0.88 -5.46
CA GLY A 147 -5.72 0.39 -5.93
C GLY A 147 -5.61 -0.83 -6.83
N VAL A 148 -6.74 -1.51 -6.93
CA VAL A 148 -6.92 -2.82 -7.51
C VAL A 148 -8.22 -2.81 -8.30
N ARG A 149 -8.15 -3.29 -9.54
CA ARG A 149 -9.31 -3.75 -10.30
C ARG A 149 -9.23 -5.27 -10.36
N TYR A 150 -10.08 -5.96 -9.62
CA TYR A 150 -9.98 -7.39 -9.41
C TYR A 150 -10.18 -8.16 -10.72
N ASN A 151 -9.29 -9.10 -10.98
CA ASN A 151 -9.39 -10.08 -12.03
C ASN A 151 -8.72 -11.38 -11.58
N LYS A 152 -8.64 -12.39 -12.47
CA LYS A 152 -8.00 -13.68 -12.17
C LYS A 152 -6.50 -13.61 -11.84
N ASN A 153 -5.81 -12.52 -12.19
CA ASN A 153 -4.39 -12.30 -11.92
C ASN A 153 -4.15 -11.49 -10.63
N VAL A 154 -5.17 -10.81 -10.10
CA VAL A 154 -5.02 -10.08 -8.83
C VAL A 154 -5.05 -11.08 -7.68
N TRP A 155 -3.86 -11.38 -7.15
CA TRP A 155 -3.70 -12.37 -6.10
C TRP A 155 -2.45 -12.12 -5.26
N TRP A 156 -2.62 -12.13 -3.94
CA TRP A 156 -1.52 -12.14 -2.99
C TRP A 156 -1.30 -13.56 -2.46
N ASN A 157 -0.05 -14.01 -2.47
CA ASN A 157 0.27 -15.34 -1.99
C ASN A 157 0.25 -15.38 -0.45
N GLU A 158 -0.62 -16.21 0.12
CA GLU A 158 -0.83 -16.31 1.57
C GLU A 158 0.27 -17.10 2.30
N GLU A 159 1.19 -17.75 1.58
CA GLU A 159 2.37 -18.41 2.14
C GLU A 159 3.41 -17.42 2.67
N ILE A 160 3.43 -16.18 2.15
CA ILE A 160 4.22 -15.10 2.73
C ILE A 160 3.38 -14.35 3.77
N ARG A 161 4.06 -13.74 4.75
CA ARG A 161 3.42 -12.95 5.81
C ARG A 161 3.73 -11.46 5.72
N LEU A 162 4.79 -11.10 5.00
CA LEU A 162 5.29 -9.74 4.83
C LEU A 162 5.67 -9.49 3.36
N LYS A 163 5.88 -8.22 2.99
CA LYS A 163 6.28 -7.79 1.62
C LYS A 163 5.24 -8.13 0.56
N GLU A 164 3.97 -8.03 0.91
CA GLU A 164 2.86 -8.36 0.02
C GLU A 164 2.75 -7.38 -1.15
N ASP A 165 3.15 -6.13 -0.94
CA ASP A 165 3.25 -5.07 -1.93
C ASP A 165 4.30 -5.38 -3.00
N PHE A 166 5.45 -5.89 -2.58
CA PHE A 166 6.47 -6.43 -3.48
C PHE A 166 5.97 -7.65 -4.24
N TRP A 167 5.31 -8.60 -3.54
CA TRP A 167 4.75 -9.78 -4.20
C TRP A 167 3.78 -9.41 -5.31
N ILE A 168 2.73 -8.64 -5.02
CA ILE A 168 1.72 -8.27 -6.02
C ILE A 168 2.35 -7.47 -7.16
N SER A 169 3.30 -6.58 -6.85
CA SER A 169 4.02 -5.85 -7.89
C SER A 169 4.82 -6.76 -8.81
N CYS A 170 5.53 -7.74 -8.25
CA CYS A 170 6.30 -8.69 -9.05
C CYS A 170 5.36 -9.60 -9.86
N TYR A 171 4.30 -10.09 -9.24
CA TYR A 171 3.34 -10.98 -9.86
C TYR A 171 2.64 -10.32 -11.06
N MET A 172 2.17 -9.08 -10.88
CA MET A 172 1.50 -8.33 -11.96
C MET A 172 2.46 -7.91 -13.07
N LYS A 173 3.71 -7.59 -12.75
CA LYS A 173 4.74 -7.38 -13.77
C LYS A 173 5.05 -8.65 -14.56
N TYR A 174 5.03 -9.81 -13.91
CA TYR A 174 5.20 -11.08 -14.59
C TYR A 174 3.99 -11.45 -15.46
N LYS A 175 2.76 -11.27 -14.95
CA LYS A 175 1.51 -11.67 -15.64
C LYS A 175 1.01 -10.67 -16.66
N GLU A 176 1.03 -9.38 -16.33
CA GLU A 176 0.41 -8.31 -17.14
C GLU A 176 1.43 -7.28 -17.65
N ARG A 177 2.68 -7.31 -17.17
CA ARG A 177 3.80 -6.43 -17.59
C ARG A 177 3.61 -4.94 -17.32
N ARG A 178 2.52 -4.55 -16.67
CA ARG A 178 2.17 -3.16 -16.40
C ARG A 178 1.59 -2.97 -15.00
N ILE A 179 2.04 -1.91 -14.35
CA ILE A 179 1.46 -1.37 -13.12
C ILE A 179 1.44 0.14 -13.28
N LEU A 180 0.28 0.76 -13.11
CA LEU A 180 0.18 2.22 -13.21
C LEU A 180 0.66 2.86 -11.92
N THR A 181 1.58 3.81 -12.00
CA THR A 181 2.02 4.58 -10.84
C THR A 181 2.00 6.06 -11.17
N ASP A 182 1.28 6.85 -10.38
CA ASP A 182 1.39 8.31 -10.40
C ASP A 182 2.65 8.72 -9.64
N LEU A 183 3.55 9.41 -10.34
CA LEU A 183 4.86 9.80 -9.80
C LEU A 183 4.82 11.15 -9.09
N ARG A 184 3.69 11.85 -9.13
CA ARG A 184 3.54 13.20 -8.60
C ARG A 184 3.16 13.24 -7.13
N TYR A 185 2.54 12.17 -6.62
CA TYR A 185 1.99 12.13 -5.26
C TYR A 185 2.58 10.99 -4.43
N ASN A 186 2.75 11.23 -3.13
CA ASN A 186 3.22 10.25 -2.17
C ASN A 186 2.29 10.18 -0.95
N PHE A 187 1.90 8.97 -0.58
CA PHE A 187 1.14 8.68 0.64
C PHE A 187 2.11 8.20 1.73
N ALA A 188 2.21 8.94 2.83
CA ALA A 188 3.19 8.65 3.87
C ALA A 188 2.55 8.15 5.17
N GLN A 189 3.15 7.10 5.72
CA GLN A 189 2.74 6.46 6.97
C GLN A 189 3.44 7.10 8.18
N LYS A 190 2.86 6.90 9.37
CA LYS A 190 3.44 7.35 10.65
C LYS A 190 3.54 6.19 11.63
N GLY A 191 4.75 5.89 12.11
CA GLY A 191 4.97 4.94 13.20
C GLY A 191 4.82 3.45 12.84
N THR A 192 4.91 3.11 11.56
CA THR A 192 4.63 1.77 11.00
C THR A 192 5.38 0.62 11.68
N PHE A 193 6.58 0.85 12.22
CA PHE A 193 7.42 -0.17 12.86
C PHE A 193 7.37 -0.19 14.40
N VAL A 194 6.68 0.77 15.03
CA VAL A 194 6.68 0.95 16.49
C VAL A 194 5.27 0.77 17.07
N ASN A 195 4.24 1.02 16.28
CA ASN A 195 2.85 0.96 16.74
C ASN A 195 2.35 -0.49 16.90
N ALA A 196 1.68 -0.76 18.03
CA ALA A 196 0.92 -2.00 18.23
C ALA A 196 -0.23 -2.15 17.21
N GLY A 197 -0.68 -3.38 17.00
CA GLY A 197 -1.68 -3.73 15.99
C GLY A 197 -1.12 -3.82 14.57
N GLY A 198 -1.99 -4.06 13.59
CA GLY A 198 -1.57 -4.34 12.20
C GLY A 198 -0.64 -5.56 12.11
N LEU A 199 0.46 -5.43 11.37
CA LEU A 199 1.44 -6.51 11.17
C LEU A 199 2.44 -6.69 12.32
N ALA A 200 2.32 -5.94 13.43
CA ALA A 200 3.28 -6.02 14.53
C ALA A 200 3.44 -7.44 15.11
N ALA A 201 2.38 -8.25 15.12
CA ALA A 201 2.41 -9.64 15.62
C ALA A 201 3.23 -10.61 14.74
N PHE A 202 3.34 -10.32 13.44
CA PHE A 202 4.06 -11.16 12.47
C PHE A 202 5.45 -10.62 12.14
N ARG A 203 5.73 -9.36 12.50
CA ARG A 203 6.95 -8.67 12.08
C ARG A 203 8.12 -9.05 12.97
N ASN A 204 8.90 -10.01 12.50
CA ASN A 204 10.23 -10.35 13.02
C ASN A 204 11.21 -10.53 11.84
N GLN A 205 12.52 -10.50 12.16
CA GLN A 205 13.58 -10.57 11.15
C GLN A 205 13.56 -11.88 10.34
N GLU A 206 13.23 -13.00 10.98
CA GLU A 206 13.20 -14.30 10.33
C GLU A 206 12.08 -14.39 9.29
N GLU A 207 10.88 -13.92 9.63
CA GLU A 207 9.74 -13.90 8.69
C GLU A 207 9.96 -12.90 7.55
N GLU A 208 10.66 -11.78 7.79
CA GLU A 208 11.05 -10.84 6.73
C GLU A 208 12.04 -11.49 5.77
N ARG A 209 13.07 -12.17 6.30
CA ARG A 209 14.05 -12.93 5.52
C ARG A 209 13.37 -14.05 4.72
N ARG A 210 12.49 -14.83 5.36
CA ARG A 210 11.70 -15.90 4.73
C ARG A 210 10.87 -15.37 3.57
N SER A 211 10.16 -14.26 3.77
CA SER A 211 9.33 -13.64 2.73
C SER A 211 10.17 -13.14 1.55
N ILE A 212 11.32 -12.52 1.82
CA ILE A 212 12.27 -12.06 0.79
C ILE A 212 12.83 -13.23 -0.03
N LEU A 213 13.28 -14.30 0.64
CA LEU A 213 13.82 -15.48 -0.02
C LEU A 213 12.75 -16.22 -0.83
N PHE A 214 11.51 -16.25 -0.33
CA PHE A 214 10.37 -16.78 -1.06
C PHE A 214 10.11 -15.99 -2.36
N ILE A 215 10.07 -14.67 -2.29
CA ILE A 215 9.92 -13.80 -3.47
C ILE A 215 11.08 -14.03 -4.45
N LYS A 216 12.33 -14.09 -3.98
CA LYS A 216 13.49 -14.37 -4.82
C LYS A 216 13.42 -15.75 -5.48
N LYS A 217 12.96 -16.78 -4.77
CA LYS A 217 12.76 -18.13 -5.33
C LYS A 217 11.76 -18.12 -6.49
N HIS A 218 10.72 -17.28 -6.42
CA HIS A 218 9.68 -17.21 -7.45
C HIS A 218 10.04 -16.36 -8.67
N PHE A 219 10.74 -15.24 -8.47
CA PHE A 219 11.03 -14.28 -9.54
C PHE A 219 12.51 -14.26 -9.99
N GLY A 220 13.34 -15.11 -9.37
CA GLY A 220 14.73 -15.34 -9.74
C GLY A 220 15.58 -14.08 -9.76
N ASP A 221 16.34 -13.91 -10.84
CA ASP A 221 17.28 -12.80 -11.05
C ASP A 221 16.60 -11.43 -11.19
N SER A 222 15.27 -11.40 -11.28
CA SER A 222 14.53 -10.14 -11.24
C SER A 222 14.58 -9.50 -9.85
N ILE A 223 14.95 -10.25 -8.81
CA ILE A 223 14.99 -9.79 -7.41
C ILE A 223 16.44 -9.63 -6.95
N ASN A 224 16.80 -8.38 -6.68
CA ASN A 224 18.10 -8.02 -6.13
C ASN A 224 17.96 -7.77 -4.62
N ILE A 225 18.67 -8.58 -3.83
CA ILE A 225 18.77 -8.39 -2.39
C ILE A 225 19.83 -7.31 -2.15
N LYS A 226 19.43 -6.23 -1.49
CA LYS A 226 20.33 -5.19 -0.99
C LYS A 226 20.70 -5.54 0.44
N GLY A 227 22.00 -5.50 0.73
CA GLY A 227 22.49 -5.56 2.11
C GLY A 227 22.05 -4.32 2.90
N ALA A 228 22.34 -4.32 4.20
CA ALA A 228 22.08 -3.18 5.07
C ALA A 228 22.67 -1.89 4.47
N THR A 229 21.85 -0.85 4.33
CA THR A 229 22.33 0.46 3.86
C THR A 229 23.18 1.10 4.95
N ASN A 230 24.47 1.29 4.67
CA ASN A 230 25.42 2.05 5.50
C ASN A 230 25.18 3.58 5.39
N ASN A 231 23.93 4.03 5.52
CA ASN A 231 23.67 5.44 5.72
C ASN A 231 23.89 5.69 7.22
N GLY A 232 25.03 6.28 7.58
CA GLY A 232 25.56 6.44 8.95
C GLY A 232 24.73 7.29 9.93
N LYS A 233 23.41 7.11 9.97
CA LYS A 233 22.53 7.58 11.05
C LYS A 233 22.12 6.37 11.87
N ASP A 234 22.64 6.32 13.09
CA ASP A 234 22.22 5.50 14.22
C ASP A 234 22.07 3.98 13.97
N LYS A 235 23.04 3.23 14.50
CA LYS A 235 22.98 1.76 14.69
C LYS A 235 21.87 1.30 15.64
N THR A 236 21.05 2.21 16.14
CA THR A 236 19.95 1.96 17.06
C THR A 236 18.70 1.54 16.27
N LYS A 237 18.39 0.23 16.30
CA LYS A 237 17.16 -0.40 15.79
C LYS A 237 16.97 -0.42 14.26
N GLN A 238 17.93 -0.94 13.49
CA GLN A 238 17.59 -1.47 12.17
C GLN A 238 16.77 -2.76 12.34
N LEU A 239 15.43 -2.61 12.37
CA LEU A 239 14.48 -3.72 12.39
C LEU A 239 14.43 -4.48 11.05
N VAL A 240 15.06 -3.94 10.01
CA VAL A 240 15.09 -4.48 8.64
C VAL A 240 16.55 -4.73 8.24
N GLU A 241 16.95 -5.99 8.19
CA GLU A 241 18.33 -6.41 7.86
C GLU A 241 18.57 -6.44 6.34
N TYR A 242 17.53 -6.75 5.56
CA TYR A 242 17.59 -6.89 4.11
C TYR A 242 16.51 -6.05 3.45
N ASN A 243 16.88 -5.29 2.44
CA ASN A 243 15.93 -4.64 1.55
C ASN A 243 15.97 -5.33 0.18
N ILE A 244 14.88 -5.28 -0.57
CA ILE A 244 14.83 -5.84 -1.92
C ILE A 244 14.53 -4.76 -2.94
N SER A 245 15.05 -4.98 -4.13
CA SER A 245 14.66 -4.22 -5.31
C SER A 245 14.38 -5.17 -6.44
N CYS A 246 13.54 -4.75 -7.36
CA CYS A 246 13.13 -5.58 -8.48
C CYS A 246 13.43 -4.88 -9.80
N LYS A 247 14.01 -5.63 -10.74
CA LYS A 247 14.28 -5.20 -12.10
C LYS A 247 13.94 -6.33 -13.06
N PHE A 248 12.74 -6.27 -13.63
CA PHE A 248 12.38 -7.13 -14.74
C PHE A 248 13.09 -6.63 -16.00
N LYS A 249 13.70 -7.55 -16.76
CA LYS A 249 14.21 -7.30 -18.11
C LYS A 249 13.02 -7.48 -19.06
N PHE A 250 12.42 -6.38 -19.50
CA PHE A 250 11.44 -6.37 -20.58
C PHE A 250 12.13 -5.85 -21.83
#